data_AF-A0A165KSW0-F1
#
_entry.id   AF-A0A165KSW0-F1
#
_cell.length_a   1.000
_cell.length_b   1.000
_cell.length_c   1.000
_cell.angle_alpha   90.00
_cell.angle_beta   90.00
_cell.angle_gamma   90.00
#
_symmetry.space_group_name_H-M   'P 1'
#
loop_
_entity.id
_entity.type
_entity.pdbx_description
1 polymer ?
#
loop_
_entity_poly.entity_id
_entity_poly.type
_entity_poly.pdbx_seq_one_letter_code
_entity_poly.pdbx_strand_id
1 'polypeptide(L)'
;MSSGSSAGENKMFTVIIKVYDPRVLNDRTATKVKKLWTLAAEQRALQDRACEGFQWNDDVLYEDDPDPDDEEGWVMRAANHEQNFFHLMIQCYNTERAAYERLHRYQGTALARLLGVGHWNVAPATRAIQPPVLVFEYIPGTSIHDIRPELIDSAMCVSLVAAVDTFASLGVAHADVHDGNILFTPQERPERAVIVDFGCAIVKEDSTSEEDWKEMARFEGDGQWIRIILKGKGVELPEL
;
A
#
# COMPACT_ATOMS: atom_id res chain seq x y z
N MET A 1 -9.45 -50.42 24.82
CA MET A 1 -9.86 -49.38 23.86
C MET A 1 -9.49 -48.03 24.46
N SER A 2 -8.32 -47.50 24.09
CA SER A 2 -7.83 -46.22 24.60
C SER A 2 -8.14 -45.15 23.56
N SER A 3 -9.10 -44.27 23.86
CA SER A 3 -9.46 -43.12 23.03
C SER A 3 -8.42 -42.02 23.23
N GLY A 4 -7.43 -41.97 22.34
CA GLY A 4 -6.53 -40.83 22.21
C GLY A 4 -7.27 -39.67 21.55
N SER A 5 -7.72 -38.72 22.36
CA SER A 5 -8.15 -37.41 21.86
C SER A 5 -6.89 -36.62 21.52
N SER A 6 -6.56 -36.51 20.23
CA SER A 6 -5.58 -35.53 19.77
C SER A 6 -6.23 -34.15 19.89
N ALA A 7 -5.91 -33.43 20.95
CA ALA A 7 -6.13 -32.00 21.01
C ALA A 7 -5.37 -31.39 19.83
N GLY A 8 -6.09 -30.92 18.81
CA GLY A 8 -5.50 -30.16 17.73
C GLY A 8 -4.83 -28.94 18.34
N GLU A 9 -3.51 -28.85 18.22
CA GLU A 9 -2.78 -27.63 18.56
C GLU A 9 -3.41 -26.49 17.76
N ASN A 10 -4.00 -25.52 18.47
CA ASN A 10 -4.42 -24.26 17.89
C ASN A 10 -3.16 -23.56 17.38
N LYS A 11 -2.84 -23.77 16.10
CA LYS A 11 -1.75 -23.08 15.42
C LYS A 11 -2.08 -21.59 15.43
N MET A 12 -1.40 -20.83 16.28
CA MET A 12 -1.52 -19.37 16.28
C MET A 12 -0.93 -18.86 14.97
N PHE A 13 -1.70 -18.07 14.23
CA PHE A 13 -1.25 -17.39 13.03
C PHE A 13 -1.05 -15.91 13.36
N THR A 14 0.16 -15.42 13.13
CA THR A 14 0.45 -13.98 13.16
C THR A 14 0.07 -13.39 11.80
N VAL A 15 -0.61 -12.25 11.83
CA VAL A 15 -1.04 -11.51 10.64
C VAL A 15 -0.65 -10.05 10.77
N ILE A 16 -0.53 -9.36 9.63
CA ILE A 16 -0.45 -7.90 9.57
C ILE A 16 -1.83 -7.36 9.21
N ILE A 17 -2.27 -6.32 9.91
CA ILE A 17 -3.49 -5.58 9.57
C ILE A 17 -3.04 -4.19 9.10
N LYS A 18 -3.13 -3.93 7.80
CA LYS A 18 -2.90 -2.60 7.23
C LYS A 18 -4.19 -1.80 7.31
N VAL A 19 -4.20 -0.77 8.16
CA VAL A 19 -5.34 0.11 8.38
C VAL A 19 -5.14 1.39 7.57
N TYR A 20 -6.07 1.66 6.66
CA TYR A 20 -6.03 2.84 5.80
C TYR A 20 -6.70 4.01 6.51
N ASP A 21 -5.98 4.62 7.44
CA ASP A 21 -6.48 5.75 8.23
C ASP A 21 -5.91 7.07 7.70
N PRO A 22 -6.75 7.99 7.18
CA PRO A 22 -6.25 9.25 6.62
C PRO A 22 -5.49 10.08 7.66
N ARG A 23 -5.68 9.86 8.97
CA ARG A 23 -5.00 10.58 10.06
C ARG A 23 -3.49 10.38 10.12
N VAL A 24 -2.99 9.29 9.56
CA VAL A 24 -1.56 8.94 9.60
C VAL A 24 -0.87 9.08 8.25
N LEU A 25 -1.52 9.70 7.26
CA LEU A 25 -0.90 10.00 5.97
C LEU A 25 0.25 10.99 6.14
N ASN A 26 1.39 10.67 5.53
CA ASN A 26 2.59 11.50 5.57
C ASN A 26 2.34 12.92 5.06
N ASP A 27 1.44 13.09 4.08
CA ASP A 27 1.05 14.38 3.49
C ASP A 27 0.50 15.39 4.50
N ARG A 28 -0.01 14.93 5.65
CA ARG A 28 -0.44 15.82 6.74
C ARG A 28 0.70 16.58 7.40
N THR A 29 1.89 15.96 7.39
CA THR A 29 3.09 16.46 8.10
C THR A 29 4.23 16.82 7.17
N ALA A 30 4.18 16.46 5.90
CA ALA A 30 5.22 16.72 4.91
C ALA A 30 5.36 18.21 4.55
N THR A 31 4.32 19.01 4.78
CA THR A 31 4.32 20.44 4.47
C THR A 31 4.66 21.30 5.68
N LYS A 32 5.11 22.55 5.44
CA LYS A 32 5.42 23.52 6.52
C LYS A 32 4.20 23.80 7.41
N VAL A 33 3.01 23.83 6.80
CA VAL A 33 1.73 24.05 7.50
C VAL A 33 1.09 22.70 7.78
N LYS A 34 1.14 22.26 9.04
CA LYS A 34 0.59 20.96 9.43
C LYS A 34 -0.93 20.95 9.28
N LYS A 35 -1.46 19.97 8.55
CA LYS A 35 -2.91 19.79 8.33
C LYS A 35 -3.46 18.81 9.36
N LEU A 36 -3.59 19.31 10.59
CA LEU A 36 -4.01 18.50 11.73
C LEU A 36 -5.46 18.04 11.57
N TRP A 37 -5.69 16.77 11.89
CA TRP A 37 -7.02 16.18 11.86
C TRP A 37 -7.90 16.73 12.99
N THR A 38 -9.19 16.97 12.68
CA THR A 38 -10.23 17.19 13.68
C THR A 38 -11.49 16.40 13.34
N LEU A 39 -12.24 15.98 14.36
CA LEU A 39 -13.51 15.27 14.14
C LEU A 39 -14.53 16.14 13.39
N ALA A 40 -14.58 17.44 13.68
CA ALA A 40 -15.49 18.38 13.03
C ALA A 40 -15.23 18.47 11.51
N ALA A 41 -13.96 18.56 11.09
CA ALA A 41 -13.60 18.57 9.68
C ALA A 41 -13.93 17.24 8.99
N GLU A 42 -13.65 16.10 9.64
CA GLU A 42 -13.98 14.76 9.09
C GLU A 42 -15.51 14.58 8.94
N GLN A 43 -16.29 15.08 9.89
CA GLN A 43 -17.75 15.06 9.83
C GLN A 43 -18.30 15.96 8.73
N ARG A 44 -17.78 17.17 8.57
CA ARG A 44 -18.18 18.08 7.49
C ARG A 44 -17.87 17.46 6.11
N ALA A 45 -16.66 16.93 5.93
CA ALA A 45 -16.29 16.21 4.72
C ALA A 45 -17.23 15.02 4.44
N LEU A 46 -17.62 14.26 5.47
CA LEU A 46 -18.59 13.18 5.28
C LEU A 46 -19.97 13.69 4.84
N GLN A 47 -20.44 14.81 5.41
CA GLN A 47 -21.71 15.43 5.03
C GLN A 47 -21.69 15.89 3.58
N ASP A 48 -20.61 16.52 3.12
CA ASP A 48 -20.48 16.95 1.73
C ASP A 48 -20.52 15.75 0.77
N ARG A 49 -19.85 14.63 1.11
CA ARG A 49 -19.90 13.39 0.31
C ARG A 49 -21.29 12.75 0.25
N ALA A 50 -22.15 13.04 1.23
CA ALA A 50 -23.51 12.53 1.26
C ALA A 50 -24.48 13.36 0.38
N CYS A 51 -24.06 14.52 -0.11
CA CYS A 51 -24.86 15.35 -1.01
C CYS A 51 -24.98 14.70 -2.40
N GLU A 52 -26.17 14.79 -2.98
CA GLU A 52 -26.43 14.29 -4.34
C GLU A 52 -25.56 15.04 -5.36
N GLY A 53 -24.89 14.28 -6.24
CA GLY A 53 -24.02 14.85 -7.27
C GLY A 53 -22.65 15.32 -6.79
N PHE A 54 -22.27 15.06 -5.53
CA PHE A 54 -20.92 15.38 -5.06
C PHE A 54 -19.84 14.69 -5.91
N GLN A 55 -18.88 15.48 -6.37
CA GLN A 55 -17.66 15.03 -7.02
C GLN A 55 -16.49 15.74 -6.35
N TRP A 56 -15.48 14.96 -5.95
CA TRP A 56 -14.27 15.53 -5.38
C TRP A 56 -13.47 16.24 -6.49
N ASN A 57 -13.09 17.50 -6.25
CA ASN A 57 -12.17 18.26 -7.07
C ASN A 57 -11.02 18.73 -6.17
N ASP A 58 -9.80 18.32 -6.48
CA ASP A 58 -8.60 18.69 -5.73
C ASP A 58 -8.06 20.08 -6.08
N ASP A 59 -8.57 20.74 -7.14
CA ASP A 59 -8.23 22.13 -7.48
C ASP A 59 -8.47 23.09 -6.31
N VAL A 60 -9.49 22.81 -5.49
CA VAL A 60 -9.84 23.61 -4.30
C VAL A 60 -8.72 23.64 -3.25
N LEU A 61 -7.73 22.75 -3.34
CA LEU A 61 -6.57 22.74 -2.46
C LEU A 61 -5.50 23.76 -2.85
N TYR A 62 -5.55 24.26 -4.10
CA TYR A 62 -4.59 25.21 -4.66
C TYR A 62 -5.12 26.65 -4.69
N GLU A 63 -6.38 26.86 -4.31
CA GLU A 63 -6.95 28.19 -4.09
C GLU A 63 -6.21 28.93 -2.97
N ASP A 64 -6.29 30.27 -2.97
CA ASP A 64 -5.70 31.11 -1.91
C ASP A 64 -6.31 30.79 -0.54
N ASP A 65 -5.50 30.94 0.51
CA ASP A 65 -6.00 30.75 1.88
C ASP A 65 -7.12 31.76 2.18
N PRO A 66 -8.16 31.35 2.94
CA PRO A 66 -9.20 32.27 3.39
C PRO A 66 -8.61 33.45 4.16
N ASP A 67 -9.33 34.58 4.17
CA ASP A 67 -8.97 35.71 5.02
C ASP A 67 -8.83 35.23 6.48
N PRO A 68 -7.87 35.76 7.27
CA PRO A 68 -7.67 35.32 8.65
C PRO A 68 -8.90 35.43 9.55
N ASP A 69 -9.81 36.35 9.21
CA ASP A 69 -11.07 36.60 9.93
C ASP A 69 -12.27 35.81 9.36
N ASP A 70 -12.09 35.04 8.28
CA ASP A 70 -13.14 34.19 7.69
C ASP A 70 -13.18 32.81 8.35
N GLU A 71 -13.85 32.73 9.49
CA GLU A 71 -13.98 31.49 10.27
C GLU A 71 -14.61 30.35 9.46
N GLU A 72 -15.66 30.61 8.66
CA GLU A 72 -16.32 29.57 7.85
C GLU A 72 -15.41 29.13 6.69
N GLY A 73 -14.68 30.06 6.07
CA GLY A 73 -13.66 29.74 5.07
C GLY A 73 -12.59 28.78 5.61
N TRP A 74 -12.11 29.00 6.83
CA TRP A 74 -11.16 28.08 7.47
C TRP A 74 -11.76 26.72 7.82
N VAL A 75 -13.02 26.68 8.26
CA VAL A 75 -13.76 25.42 8.47
C VAL A 75 -13.89 24.64 7.17
N MET A 76 -14.24 25.32 6.06
CA MET A 76 -14.33 24.72 4.74
C MET A 76 -12.97 24.22 4.24
N ARG A 77 -11.91 25.01 4.42
CA ARG A 77 -10.54 24.61 4.06
C ARG A 77 -10.12 23.34 4.79
N ALA A 78 -10.40 23.23 6.09
CA ALA A 78 -10.12 22.03 6.86
C ALA A 78 -10.91 20.82 6.33
N ALA A 79 -12.20 20.99 6.02
CA ALA A 79 -13.03 19.92 5.44
C ALA A 79 -12.51 19.48 4.06
N ASN A 80 -12.10 20.41 3.19
CA ASN A 80 -11.50 20.10 1.89
C ASN A 80 -10.21 19.28 2.03
N HIS A 81 -9.37 19.57 3.03
CA HIS A 81 -8.22 18.72 3.33
C HIS A 81 -8.62 17.32 3.78
N GLU A 82 -9.65 17.18 4.63
CA GLU A 82 -10.15 15.86 5.04
C GLU A 82 -10.76 15.08 3.87
N GLN A 83 -11.41 15.75 2.92
CA GLN A 83 -11.84 15.12 1.67
C GLN A 83 -10.67 14.59 0.85
N ASN A 84 -9.64 15.41 0.65
CA ASN A 84 -8.46 15.00 -0.09
C ASN A 84 -7.78 13.79 0.55
N PHE A 85 -7.54 13.83 1.86
CA PHE A 85 -6.91 12.73 2.57
C PHE A 85 -7.75 11.45 2.55
N PHE A 86 -9.08 11.58 2.63
CA PHE A 86 -9.97 10.44 2.43
C PHE A 86 -9.86 9.89 1.01
N HIS A 87 -9.85 10.75 -0.01
CA HIS A 87 -9.72 10.33 -1.40
C HIS A 87 -8.42 9.57 -1.66
N LEU A 88 -7.26 10.15 -1.28
CA LEU A 88 -5.95 9.52 -1.40
C LEU A 88 -5.89 8.17 -0.69
N MET A 89 -6.41 8.11 0.54
CA MET A 89 -6.47 6.88 1.33
C MET A 89 -7.31 5.78 0.67
N ILE A 90 -8.47 6.12 0.11
CA ILE A 90 -9.32 5.17 -0.64
C ILE A 90 -8.65 4.73 -1.94
N GLN A 91 -7.97 5.64 -2.65
CA GLN A 91 -7.20 5.29 -3.84
C GLN A 91 -6.13 4.25 -3.50
N CYS A 92 -5.27 4.51 -2.50
CA CYS A 92 -4.25 3.56 -2.05
C CYS A 92 -4.83 2.21 -1.65
N TYR A 93 -5.96 2.20 -0.92
CA TYR A 93 -6.63 0.96 -0.54
C TYR A 93 -7.12 0.17 -1.75
N ASN A 94 -7.78 0.83 -2.69
CA ASN A 94 -8.36 0.19 -3.86
C ASN A 94 -7.27 -0.33 -4.80
N THR A 95 -6.20 0.44 -5.04
CA THR A 95 -5.09 0.04 -5.90
C THR A 95 -4.32 -1.12 -5.30
N GLU A 96 -3.94 -1.07 -4.02
CA GLU A 96 -3.25 -2.18 -3.36
C GLU A 96 -4.11 -3.45 -3.38
N ARG A 97 -5.39 -3.35 -3.04
CA ARG A 97 -6.30 -4.49 -3.11
C ARG A 97 -6.36 -5.10 -4.52
N ALA A 98 -6.55 -4.27 -5.53
CA ALA A 98 -6.63 -4.73 -6.92
C ALA A 98 -5.30 -5.34 -7.41
N ALA A 99 -4.16 -4.81 -6.97
CA ALA A 99 -2.85 -5.39 -7.25
C ALA A 99 -2.75 -6.82 -6.68
N TYR A 100 -3.12 -7.03 -5.41
CA TYR A 100 -3.12 -8.37 -4.81
C TYR A 100 -4.11 -9.33 -5.49
N GLU A 101 -5.28 -8.86 -5.91
CA GLU A 101 -6.25 -9.65 -6.67
C GLU A 101 -5.68 -10.10 -8.03
N ARG A 102 -5.01 -9.21 -8.78
CA ARG A 102 -4.39 -9.52 -10.08
C ARG A 102 -3.13 -10.39 -9.96
N LEU A 103 -2.34 -10.18 -8.91
CA LEU A 103 -1.09 -10.90 -8.64
C LEU A 103 -1.31 -12.15 -7.79
N HIS A 104 -2.54 -12.69 -7.73
CA HIS A 104 -2.90 -13.81 -6.87
C HIS A 104 -1.95 -15.02 -6.98
N ARG A 105 -1.46 -15.33 -8.19
CA ARG A 105 -0.53 -16.46 -8.43
C ARG A 105 0.83 -16.33 -7.73
N TYR A 106 1.21 -15.12 -7.31
CA TYR A 106 2.47 -14.85 -6.61
C TYR A 106 2.31 -14.73 -5.09
N GLN A 107 1.08 -14.78 -4.58
CA GLN A 107 0.84 -14.72 -3.15
C GLN A 107 1.39 -15.97 -2.43
N GLY A 108 2.17 -15.74 -1.37
CA GLY A 108 2.87 -16.78 -0.62
C GLY A 108 4.24 -17.17 -1.20
N THR A 109 4.59 -16.68 -2.39
CA THR A 109 5.91 -16.85 -3.00
C THR A 109 6.63 -15.50 -3.07
N ALA A 110 6.39 -14.71 -4.12
CA ALA A 110 7.01 -13.39 -4.29
C ALA A 110 6.24 -12.27 -3.59
N LEU A 111 4.98 -12.49 -3.20
CA LEU A 111 4.16 -11.54 -2.42
C LEU A 111 3.70 -12.18 -1.10
N ALA A 112 3.34 -11.34 -0.12
CA ALA A 112 2.56 -11.81 1.02
C ALA A 112 1.19 -12.35 0.55
N ARG A 113 0.51 -13.17 1.36
CA ARG A 113 -0.89 -13.53 1.09
C ARG A 113 -1.83 -12.46 1.61
N LEU A 114 -2.79 -12.05 0.79
CA LEU A 114 -3.97 -11.31 1.24
C LEU A 114 -4.96 -12.32 1.85
N LEU A 115 -5.08 -12.27 3.17
CA LEU A 115 -5.89 -13.21 3.97
C LEU A 115 -7.32 -12.72 4.16
N GLY A 116 -7.57 -11.41 4.04
CA GLY A 116 -8.89 -10.85 4.22
C GLY A 116 -8.97 -9.36 3.95
N VAL A 117 -10.20 -8.89 3.82
CA VAL A 117 -10.58 -7.48 3.66
C VAL A 117 -11.63 -7.15 4.71
N GLY A 118 -11.67 -5.91 5.18
CA GLY A 118 -12.66 -5.50 6.17
C GLY A 118 -12.66 -4.00 6.45
N HIS A 119 -13.24 -3.63 7.59
CA HIS A 119 -13.20 -2.27 8.11
C HIS A 119 -12.78 -2.28 9.58
N TRP A 120 -12.00 -1.29 9.98
CA TRP A 120 -11.64 -1.07 11.37
C TRP A 120 -12.84 -0.49 12.12
N ASN A 121 -13.38 -1.24 13.07
CA ASN A 121 -14.54 -0.79 13.85
C ASN A 121 -14.10 0.21 14.93
N VAL A 122 -14.15 1.49 14.57
CA VAL A 122 -13.93 2.61 15.50
C VAL A 122 -15.27 3.15 15.97
N ALA A 123 -15.38 3.46 17.27
CA ALA A 123 -16.60 4.00 17.83
C ALA A 123 -17.01 5.32 17.15
N PRO A 124 -18.27 5.52 16.75
CA PRO A 124 -18.73 6.74 16.05
C PRO A 124 -18.48 8.04 16.82
N ALA A 125 -18.38 7.97 18.16
CA ALA A 125 -18.03 9.12 18.99
C ALA A 125 -16.60 9.63 18.76
N THR A 126 -15.74 8.83 18.14
CA THR A 126 -14.32 9.14 17.92
C THR A 126 -13.96 9.34 16.46
N ARG A 127 -14.83 8.93 15.52
CA ARG A 127 -14.61 8.95 14.07
C ARG A 127 -15.92 9.09 13.31
N ALA A 128 -15.90 9.85 12.22
CA ALA A 128 -16.99 9.92 11.26
C ALA A 128 -16.90 8.82 10.18
N ILE A 129 -15.72 8.23 9.97
CA ILE A 129 -15.50 7.16 8.98
C ILE A 129 -15.07 5.85 9.62
N GLN A 130 -15.26 4.74 8.90
CA GLN A 130 -14.69 3.44 9.21
C GLN A 130 -13.56 3.13 8.22
N PRO A 131 -12.28 3.27 8.64
CA PRO A 131 -11.13 2.97 7.79
C PRO A 131 -11.20 1.55 7.21
N PRO A 132 -10.99 1.36 5.89
CA PRO A 132 -10.87 0.02 5.34
C PRO A 132 -9.56 -0.65 5.79
N VAL A 133 -9.55 -1.98 5.80
CA VAL A 133 -8.39 -2.78 6.20
C VAL A 133 -8.09 -3.90 5.22
N LEU A 134 -6.80 -4.17 5.03
CA LEU A 134 -6.30 -5.37 4.39
C LEU A 134 -5.55 -6.21 5.42
N VAL A 135 -5.80 -7.51 5.43
CA VAL A 135 -5.17 -8.46 6.35
C VAL A 135 -4.20 -9.33 5.56
N PHE A 136 -2.92 -9.33 5.95
CA PHE A 136 -1.85 -10.03 5.24
C PHE A 136 -1.19 -11.11 6.09
N GLU A 137 -0.61 -12.10 5.42
CA GLU A 137 0.41 -13.00 6.00
C GLU A 137 1.51 -12.16 6.65
N TYR A 138 1.83 -12.45 7.91
CA TYR A 138 3.02 -11.88 8.53
C TYR A 138 4.26 -12.53 7.93
N ILE A 139 5.18 -11.69 7.44
CA ILE A 139 6.46 -12.12 6.88
C ILE A 139 7.54 -11.91 7.96
N PRO A 140 8.02 -12.98 8.64
CA PRO A 140 9.10 -12.88 9.62
C PRO A 140 10.44 -12.72 8.89
N GLY A 141 10.69 -11.52 8.38
CA GLY A 141 11.81 -11.23 7.52
C GLY A 141 12.49 -9.91 7.83
N THR A 142 13.54 -9.62 7.08
CA THR A 142 14.30 -8.37 7.16
C THR A 142 14.27 -7.70 5.80
N SER A 143 14.16 -6.37 5.79
CA SER A 143 14.24 -5.56 4.58
C SER A 143 15.58 -5.80 3.86
N ILE A 144 15.62 -5.61 2.55
CA ILE A 144 16.91 -5.64 1.85
C ILE A 144 17.80 -4.48 2.31
N HIS A 145 17.21 -3.38 2.80
CA HIS A 145 17.94 -2.30 3.46
C HIS A 145 18.82 -2.80 4.62
N ASP A 146 18.29 -3.67 5.48
CA ASP A 146 18.94 -4.09 6.73
C ASP A 146 19.60 -5.47 6.68
N ILE A 147 19.27 -6.30 5.69
CA ILE A 147 19.83 -7.66 5.61
C ILE A 147 21.33 -7.64 5.32
N ARG A 148 22.05 -8.58 5.96
CA ARG A 148 23.47 -8.84 5.68
C ARG A 148 23.64 -9.38 4.25
N PRO A 149 24.51 -8.80 3.41
CA PRO A 149 24.67 -9.22 2.02
C PRO A 149 24.99 -10.71 1.85
N GLU A 150 25.72 -11.32 2.78
CA GLU A 150 26.14 -12.73 2.72
C GLU A 150 24.97 -13.71 2.86
N LEU A 151 23.80 -13.24 3.32
CA LEU A 151 22.57 -14.03 3.42
C LEU A 151 21.71 -13.97 2.16
N ILE A 152 22.06 -13.10 1.19
CA ILE A 152 21.28 -12.92 -0.03
C ILE A 152 21.74 -13.94 -1.06
N ASP A 153 20.89 -14.92 -1.35
CA ASP A 153 21.11 -15.88 -2.42
C ASP A 153 20.59 -15.36 -3.77
N SER A 154 21.45 -15.41 -4.79
CA SER A 154 21.11 -14.93 -6.14
C SER A 154 19.91 -15.65 -6.75
N ALA A 155 19.68 -16.94 -6.44
CA ALA A 155 18.55 -17.66 -7.02
C ALA A 155 17.20 -17.13 -6.49
N MET A 156 17.13 -16.73 -5.21
CA MET A 156 15.95 -16.04 -4.67
C MET A 156 15.73 -14.70 -5.37
N CYS A 157 16.79 -13.94 -5.62
CA CYS A 157 16.72 -12.65 -6.29
C CYS A 157 16.28 -12.77 -7.75
N VAL A 158 16.79 -13.78 -8.48
CA VAL A 158 16.32 -14.11 -9.83
C VAL A 158 14.83 -14.44 -9.82
N SER A 159 14.38 -15.22 -8.84
CA SER A 159 12.96 -15.60 -8.71
C SER A 159 12.06 -14.38 -8.44
N LEU A 160 12.50 -13.47 -7.58
CA LEU A 160 11.81 -12.21 -7.30
C LEU A 160 11.72 -11.32 -8.55
N VAL A 161 12.86 -11.11 -9.22
CA VAL A 161 12.92 -10.30 -10.45
C VAL A 161 12.03 -10.88 -11.53
N ALA A 162 12.07 -12.19 -11.75
CA ALA A 162 11.22 -12.86 -12.72
C ALA A 162 9.72 -12.68 -12.39
N ALA A 163 9.33 -12.69 -11.11
CA ALA A 163 7.95 -12.41 -10.73
C ALA A 163 7.56 -10.96 -11.04
N VAL A 164 8.39 -9.98 -10.65
CA VAL A 164 8.13 -8.54 -10.86
C VAL A 164 8.10 -8.17 -12.33
N ASP A 165 8.97 -8.74 -13.15
CA ASP A 165 8.97 -8.52 -14.60
C ASP A 165 7.64 -8.93 -15.26
N THR A 166 6.85 -9.80 -14.62
CA THR A 166 5.53 -10.18 -15.13
C THR A 166 4.39 -9.25 -14.70
N PHE A 167 4.59 -8.37 -13.72
CA PHE A 167 3.49 -7.55 -13.16
C PHE A 167 2.80 -6.72 -14.24
N ALA A 168 3.58 -6.09 -15.11
CA ALA A 168 3.05 -5.29 -16.21
C ALA A 168 2.15 -6.11 -17.15
N SER A 169 2.50 -7.38 -17.44
CA SER A 169 1.66 -8.27 -18.25
C SER A 169 0.36 -8.68 -17.55
N LEU A 170 0.30 -8.54 -16.23
CA LEU A 170 -0.89 -8.74 -15.40
C LEU A 170 -1.62 -7.43 -15.09
N GLY A 171 -1.24 -6.32 -15.74
CA GLY A 171 -1.88 -5.02 -15.56
C GLY A 171 -1.57 -4.37 -14.21
N VAL A 172 -0.40 -4.64 -13.62
CA VAL A 172 0.05 -4.01 -12.37
C VAL A 172 1.44 -3.40 -12.57
N ALA A 173 1.65 -2.20 -12.05
CA ALA A 173 2.96 -1.64 -11.75
C ALA A 173 2.99 -1.31 -10.24
N HIS A 174 4.06 -1.64 -9.55
CA HIS A 174 4.21 -1.40 -8.12
C HIS A 174 4.41 0.10 -7.83
N ALA A 175 5.18 0.81 -8.67
CA ALA A 175 5.37 2.27 -8.62
C ALA A 175 5.97 2.83 -7.30
N ASP A 176 6.48 1.96 -6.43
CA ASP A 176 7.15 2.34 -5.18
C ASP A 176 8.15 1.26 -4.75
N VAL A 177 8.96 0.82 -5.71
CA VAL A 177 9.99 -0.17 -5.48
C VAL A 177 11.18 0.49 -4.78
N HIS A 178 11.35 0.20 -3.49
CA HIS A 178 12.53 0.59 -2.73
C HIS A 178 12.96 -0.51 -1.75
N ASP A 179 14.11 -0.31 -1.10
CA ASP A 179 14.78 -1.29 -0.25
C ASP A 179 14.02 -1.66 1.04
N GLY A 180 13.04 -0.84 1.44
CA GLY A 180 12.12 -1.13 2.55
C GLY A 180 10.98 -2.07 2.18
N ASN A 181 10.60 -2.10 0.89
CA ASN A 181 9.47 -2.88 0.37
C ASN A 181 9.87 -4.27 -0.14
N ILE A 182 11.15 -4.65 0.02
CA ILE A 182 11.65 -5.99 -0.33
C ILE A 182 12.12 -6.67 0.94
N LEU A 183 11.45 -7.77 1.31
CA LEU A 183 11.75 -8.55 2.50
C LEU A 183 12.39 -9.89 2.15
N PHE A 184 13.36 -10.31 2.94
CA PHE A 184 13.98 -11.63 2.88
C PHE A 184 13.59 -12.42 4.14
N THR A 185 13.07 -13.63 3.98
CA THR A 185 12.50 -14.43 5.07
C THR A 185 12.84 -15.92 4.92
N PRO A 186 13.06 -16.64 6.04
CA PRO A 186 13.26 -16.14 7.41
C PRO A 186 14.51 -15.27 7.58
N GLN A 187 14.58 -14.43 8.62
CA GLN A 187 15.64 -13.43 8.81
C GLN A 187 17.06 -14.04 8.88
N GLU A 188 17.25 -15.15 9.58
CA GLU A 188 18.59 -15.71 9.83
C GLU A 188 19.11 -16.54 8.66
N ARG A 189 18.20 -17.16 7.91
CA ARG A 189 18.48 -17.99 6.74
C ARG A 189 17.34 -17.80 5.74
N PRO A 190 17.39 -16.74 4.93
CA PRO A 190 16.33 -16.49 3.98
C PRO A 190 16.22 -17.60 2.93
N GLU A 191 14.99 -17.97 2.63
CA GLU A 191 14.62 -18.96 1.62
C GLU A 191 13.64 -18.37 0.59
N ARG A 192 13.16 -17.15 0.86
CA ARG A 192 12.17 -16.44 0.06
C ARG A 192 12.43 -14.95 0.10
N ALA A 193 12.36 -14.30 -1.06
CA ALA A 193 12.30 -12.86 -1.19
C ALA A 193 10.86 -12.45 -1.54
N VAL A 194 10.34 -11.43 -0.86
CA VAL A 194 8.94 -10.99 -0.92
C VAL A 194 8.91 -9.49 -1.17
N ILE A 195 8.15 -9.05 -2.18
CA ILE A 195 7.80 -7.65 -2.36
C ILE A 195 6.47 -7.35 -1.66
N VAL A 196 6.43 -6.24 -0.93
CA VAL A 196 5.29 -5.82 -0.09
C VAL A 196 4.95 -4.36 -0.36
N ASP A 197 3.80 -3.94 0.16
CA ASP A 197 3.30 -2.56 0.09
C ASP A 197 3.00 -2.05 -1.33
N PHE A 198 1.80 -2.39 -1.82
CA PHE A 198 1.31 -1.91 -3.12
C PHE A 198 0.44 -0.65 -2.97
N GLY A 199 0.61 0.14 -1.90
CA GLY A 199 -0.22 1.31 -1.62
C GLY A 199 -0.15 2.40 -2.70
N CYS A 200 0.95 2.44 -3.46
CA CYS A 200 1.17 3.34 -4.59
C CYS A 200 0.99 2.67 -5.96
N ALA A 201 0.55 1.41 -5.98
CA ALA A 201 0.50 0.65 -7.23
C ALA A 201 -0.42 1.29 -8.27
N ILE A 202 -0.04 1.15 -9.52
CA ILE A 202 -0.85 1.53 -10.68
C ILE A 202 -1.45 0.26 -11.26
N VAL A 203 -2.76 0.30 -11.46
CA VAL A 203 -3.56 -0.85 -11.88
C VAL A 203 -4.21 -0.48 -13.21
N LYS A 204 -3.86 -1.19 -14.29
CA LYS A 204 -4.38 -0.93 -15.63
C LYS A 204 -5.92 -0.93 -15.64
N GLU A 205 -6.53 0.13 -16.14
CA GLU A 205 -7.99 0.19 -16.32
C GLU A 205 -8.40 -0.45 -17.65
N ASP A 206 -9.66 -0.89 -17.75
CA ASP A 206 -10.20 -1.49 -18.97
C ASP A 206 -10.21 -0.50 -20.15
N SER A 207 -10.26 0.79 -19.86
CA SER A 207 -10.21 1.90 -20.82
C SER A 207 -8.79 2.22 -21.31
N THR A 208 -7.75 1.79 -20.58
CA THR A 208 -6.35 2.09 -20.92
C THR A 208 -5.89 1.25 -22.10
N SER A 209 -5.37 1.89 -23.14
CA SER A 209 -4.83 1.18 -24.30
C SER A 209 -3.59 0.35 -23.93
N GLU A 210 -3.28 -0.68 -24.72
CA GLU A 210 -2.05 -1.47 -24.51
C GLU A 210 -0.78 -0.65 -24.67
N GLU A 211 -0.81 0.38 -25.50
CA GLU A 211 0.35 1.24 -25.77
C GLU A 211 0.61 2.17 -24.59
N ASP A 212 -0.43 2.89 -24.14
CA ASP A 212 -0.34 3.77 -22.97
C ASP A 212 0.07 2.98 -21.72
N TRP A 213 -0.49 1.78 -21.54
CA TRP A 213 -0.14 0.92 -20.42
C TRP A 213 1.33 0.48 -20.47
N LYS A 214 1.86 0.11 -21.64
CA LYS A 214 3.26 -0.28 -21.79
C LYS A 214 4.20 0.91 -21.54
N GLU A 215 3.83 2.10 -21.99
CA GLU A 215 4.58 3.31 -21.72
C GLU A 215 4.63 3.60 -20.22
N MET A 216 3.47 3.56 -19.54
CA MET A 216 3.36 3.73 -18.08
C MET A 216 4.20 2.70 -17.33
N ALA A 217 4.02 1.40 -17.61
CA ALA A 217 4.76 0.34 -16.94
C ALA A 217 6.28 0.44 -17.17
N ARG A 218 6.70 0.91 -18.36
CA ARG A 218 8.10 1.17 -18.66
C ARG A 218 8.64 2.37 -17.89
N PHE A 219 7.84 3.42 -17.75
CA PHE A 219 8.20 4.61 -16.98
C PHE A 219 8.43 4.27 -15.51
N GLU A 220 7.53 3.50 -14.90
CA GLU A 220 7.67 3.03 -13.51
C GLU A 220 8.88 2.10 -13.35
N GLY A 221 9.10 1.18 -14.29
CA GLY A 221 10.35 0.43 -14.38
C GLY A 221 10.64 -0.47 -13.18
N ASP A 222 9.62 -1.05 -12.53
CA ASP A 222 9.74 -1.84 -11.30
C ASP A 222 10.88 -2.88 -11.35
N GLY A 223 10.93 -3.67 -12.43
CA GLY A 223 11.96 -4.69 -12.62
C GLY A 223 13.37 -4.10 -12.76
N GLN A 224 13.50 -2.90 -13.33
CA GLN A 224 14.78 -2.18 -13.41
C GLN A 224 15.20 -1.69 -12.01
N TRP A 225 14.27 -1.13 -11.23
CA TRP A 225 14.55 -0.68 -9.87
C TRP A 225 14.99 -1.82 -8.95
N ILE A 226 14.33 -2.97 -8.99
CA ILE A 226 14.76 -4.15 -8.21
C ILE A 226 16.20 -4.54 -8.56
N ARG A 227 16.55 -4.58 -9.85
CA ARG A 227 17.91 -4.91 -10.28
C ARG A 227 18.94 -3.89 -9.78
N ILE A 228 18.61 -2.60 -9.78
CA ILE A 228 19.46 -1.53 -9.24
C ILE A 228 19.70 -1.72 -7.74
N ILE A 229 18.64 -1.99 -6.98
CA ILE A 229 18.71 -2.21 -5.52
C ILE A 229 19.59 -3.44 -5.21
N LEU A 230 19.35 -4.56 -5.91
CA LEU A 230 20.12 -5.79 -5.76
C LEU A 230 21.61 -5.59 -6.08
N LYS A 231 21.91 -4.90 -7.18
CA LYS A 231 23.29 -4.55 -7.54
C LYS A 231 23.96 -3.68 -6.47
N GLY A 232 23.23 -2.71 -5.91
CA GLY A 232 23.71 -1.87 -4.80
C GLY A 232 24.04 -2.67 -3.54
N LYS A 233 23.44 -3.85 -3.38
CA LYS A 233 23.70 -4.80 -2.28
C LYS A 233 24.77 -5.85 -2.61
N GLY A 234 25.43 -5.74 -3.76
CA GLY A 234 26.48 -6.65 -4.19
C GLY A 234 25.97 -7.95 -4.79
N VAL A 235 24.68 -8.04 -5.14
CA VAL A 235 24.11 -9.20 -5.82
C VAL A 235 24.32 -9.06 -7.32
N GLU A 236 25.10 -9.96 -7.91
CA GLU A 236 25.20 -10.10 -9.35
C GLU A 236 24.13 -11.10 -9.83
N LEU A 237 23.22 -10.59 -10.66
CA LEU A 237 22.23 -11.42 -11.34
C LEU A 237 22.84 -11.93 -12.66
N PRO A 238 22.57 -13.19 -13.04
CA PRO A 238 22.93 -13.66 -14.38
C PRO A 238 22.23 -12.80 -15.43
N GLU A 239 22.89 -12.60 -16.59
CA GLU A 239 22.24 -12.00 -17.75
C GLU A 239 21.04 -12.88 -18.12
N LEU A 240 19.84 -12.29 -18.09
CA LEU A 240 18.57 -12.92 -18.47
C LEU A 240 18.30 -12.67 -19.96
#